data_AF-A0A8H8VKW7-F1
#
_entry.id   AF-A0A8H8VKW7-F1
#
_cell.length_a   1.000
_cell.length_b   1.000
_cell.length_c   1.000
_cell.angle_alpha   90.00
_cell.angle_beta   90.00
_cell.angle_gamma   90.00
#
_symmetry.space_group_name_H-M   'P 1'
#
loop_
_entity.id
_entity.type
_entity.pdbx_description
1 polymer ?
#
loop_
_entity_poly.entity_id
_entity_poly.type
_entity_poly.pdbx_seq_one_letter_code
_entity_poly.pdbx_strand_id
1 'polypeptide(L)'
;MEALGTAASIIAVLQAISSCYKFYSDARGAKGDIEALEKETASIEVLVKRIKEELENSLSSGFNLSTTTELGIALLNHLRKILHDVNQKIDLLNLPSAEGAAYGSFKDQNEPECLPNTRVALLQGIEKWVQDPQGKSVFWLSGVAGTGKSTISRTIAKELSGKRRLAGSFFFRRGEKDRGGASKFFTTLASQLAHHIHGLTPSIQNAIKENPGIATTGNREQFEKLILQPLSKLNHSSSERQGPRAQSAHSSSSVTKAVLVIDALDECDREDDQRLIISLLARLSEIRPAVDIRVFLTSRPEVPLRLGFQELSGDVHEDMILHEIPGVEEDITLFLECEFAKIRKDHPLPPQWPGQENTRQLAKMAVPLFIFAATVCRFVADSDPQDQLEIVMNYQSDNYQSNGHQSHWHVQQLQNTWNDHKCRKSAFSLLTIEDSRNVRKQNTRQIETATLGA
;
A
#
# COMPACT_ATOMS: atom_id res chain seq x y z
N MET A 1 -26.74 52.29 -16.00
CA MET A 1 -26.26 52.02 -14.62
C MET A 1 -26.11 50.52 -14.33
N GLU A 2 -26.83 49.62 -15.01
CA GLU A 2 -26.78 48.17 -14.73
C GLU A 2 -25.46 47.47 -15.14
N ALA A 3 -24.82 47.88 -16.24
CA ALA A 3 -23.55 47.27 -16.68
C ALA A 3 -22.36 47.50 -15.70
N LEU A 4 -22.36 48.63 -15.00
CA LEU A 4 -21.38 48.92 -13.93
C LEU A 4 -21.60 48.05 -12.69
N GLY A 5 -22.86 47.68 -12.41
CA GLY A 5 -23.21 46.77 -11.31
C GLY A 5 -22.78 45.32 -11.57
N THR A 6 -22.85 44.87 -12.84
CA THR A 6 -22.37 43.54 -13.23
C THR A 6 -20.85 43.45 -13.21
N ALA A 7 -20.14 44.46 -13.70
CA ALA A 7 -18.67 44.51 -13.64
C ALA A 7 -18.17 44.57 -12.19
N ALA A 8 -18.80 45.37 -11.32
CA ALA A 8 -18.48 45.42 -9.90
C ALA A 8 -18.74 44.07 -9.20
N SER A 9 -19.83 43.38 -9.55
CA SER A 9 -20.13 42.02 -9.05
C SER A 9 -19.10 41.00 -9.48
N ILE A 10 -18.64 41.04 -10.74
CA ILE A 10 -17.59 40.16 -11.25
C ILE A 10 -16.26 40.43 -10.55
N ILE A 11 -15.88 41.71 -10.37
CA ILE A 11 -14.66 42.10 -9.65
C ILE A 11 -14.72 41.65 -8.19
N ALA A 12 -15.87 41.77 -7.51
CA ALA A 12 -16.06 41.31 -6.15
C ALA A 12 -15.91 39.77 -6.04
N VAL A 13 -16.44 39.01 -7.01
CA VAL A 13 -16.26 37.56 -7.08
C VAL A 13 -14.79 37.20 -7.33
N LEU A 14 -14.08 37.92 -8.20
CA LEU A 14 -12.65 37.72 -8.44
C LEU A 14 -11.80 38.04 -7.19
N GLN A 15 -12.15 39.07 -6.42
CA GLN A 15 -11.50 39.41 -5.16
C GLN A 15 -11.75 38.37 -4.06
N ALA A 16 -12.96 37.79 -4.02
CA ALA A 16 -13.28 36.69 -3.11
C ALA A 16 -12.47 35.42 -3.46
N ILE A 17 -12.34 35.10 -4.75
CA ILE A 17 -11.51 33.98 -5.23
C ILE A 17 -10.03 34.20 -4.88
N SER A 18 -9.51 35.41 -5.07
CA SER A 18 -8.14 35.78 -4.67
C SER A 18 -7.91 35.67 -3.15
N SER A 19 -8.92 35.98 -2.35
CA SER A 19 -8.85 35.87 -0.88
C SER A 19 -8.91 34.43 -0.40
N CYS A 20 -9.75 33.58 -1.03
CA CYS A 20 -9.77 32.13 -0.80
C CYS A 20 -8.43 31.48 -1.20
N TYR A 21 -7.81 31.96 -2.29
CA TYR A 21 -6.48 31.54 -2.70
C TYR A 21 -5.40 31.90 -1.66
N LYS A 22 -5.47 33.11 -1.10
CA LYS A 22 -4.55 33.57 -0.06
C LYS A 22 -4.68 32.77 1.25
N PHE A 23 -5.90 32.44 1.65
CA PHE A 23 -6.17 31.57 2.80
C PHE A 23 -5.66 30.13 2.59
N TYR A 24 -5.74 29.63 1.36
CA TYR A 24 -5.24 28.30 0.97
C TYR A 24 -3.70 28.24 0.89
N SER A 25 -3.06 29.31 0.38
CA SER A 25 -1.60 29.50 0.38
C SER A 25 -0.96 29.41 1.77
N ASP A 26 -1.71 29.75 2.82
CA ASP A 26 -1.22 29.76 4.20
C ASP A 26 -1.37 28.37 4.89
N ALA A 27 -2.04 27.40 4.26
CA ALA A 27 -2.23 26.04 4.78
C ALA A 27 -1.03 25.14 4.43
N ARG A 28 -0.34 24.63 5.47
CA ARG A 28 0.96 23.95 5.39
C ARG A 28 0.92 22.57 4.72
N GLY A 29 1.90 22.32 3.85
CA GLY A 29 2.69 21.08 3.91
C GLY A 29 2.50 20.04 2.79
N ALA A 30 2.86 20.37 1.54
CA ALA A 30 3.27 19.38 0.53
C ALA A 30 3.98 20.09 -0.63
N LYS A 31 5.32 20.14 -0.62
CA LYS A 31 6.12 20.97 -1.52
C LYS A 31 5.90 20.68 -3.02
N GLY A 32 5.66 19.42 -3.39
CA GLY A 32 5.42 19.03 -4.79
C GLY A 32 4.01 19.34 -5.31
N ASP A 33 3.01 19.26 -4.44
CA ASP A 33 1.63 19.60 -4.79
C ASP A 33 1.43 21.11 -4.87
N ILE A 34 2.17 21.88 -4.05
CA ILE A 34 2.25 23.34 -4.12
C ILE A 34 2.79 23.80 -5.49
N GLU A 35 3.87 23.21 -6.00
CA GLU A 35 4.44 23.61 -7.31
C GLU A 35 3.48 23.31 -8.49
N ALA A 36 2.71 22.23 -8.42
CA ALA A 36 1.68 21.91 -9.42
C ALA A 36 0.46 22.85 -9.32
N LEU A 37 0.05 23.21 -8.11
CA LEU A 37 -1.03 24.15 -7.83
C LEU A 37 -0.66 25.62 -8.15
N GLU A 38 0.58 26.03 -7.92
CA GLU A 38 1.12 27.33 -8.32
C GLU A 38 1.08 27.49 -9.84
N LYS A 39 1.38 26.42 -10.59
CA LYS A 39 1.33 26.42 -12.06
C LYS A 39 -0.09 26.56 -12.60
N GLU A 40 -1.07 25.88 -11.99
CA GLU A 40 -2.48 26.03 -12.36
C GLU A 40 -3.04 27.40 -11.94
N THR A 41 -2.64 27.91 -10.78
CA THR A 41 -3.05 29.26 -10.34
C THR A 41 -2.47 30.36 -11.24
N ALA A 42 -1.20 30.27 -11.63
CA ALA A 42 -0.60 31.20 -12.59
C ALA A 42 -1.31 31.16 -13.95
N SER A 43 -1.78 29.99 -14.38
CA SER A 43 -2.58 29.84 -15.60
C SER A 43 -3.95 30.52 -15.49
N ILE A 44 -4.57 30.44 -14.30
CA ILE A 44 -5.83 31.15 -13.99
C ILE A 44 -5.61 32.67 -13.98
N GLU A 45 -4.52 33.17 -13.39
CA GLU A 45 -4.21 34.61 -13.38
C GLU A 45 -4.02 35.17 -14.79
N VAL A 46 -3.32 34.43 -15.68
CA VAL A 46 -3.14 34.81 -17.08
C VAL A 46 -4.48 34.86 -17.81
N LEU A 47 -5.36 33.88 -17.58
CA LEU A 47 -6.69 33.86 -18.20
C LEU A 47 -7.56 35.02 -17.72
N VAL A 48 -7.57 35.30 -16.41
CA VAL A 48 -8.29 36.45 -15.84
C VAL A 48 -7.80 37.77 -16.43
N LYS A 49 -6.48 37.92 -16.61
CA LYS A 49 -5.90 39.13 -17.19
C LYS A 49 -6.28 39.30 -18.67
N ARG A 50 -6.25 38.22 -19.45
CA ARG A 50 -6.64 38.23 -20.86
C ARG A 50 -8.11 38.58 -21.05
N ILE A 51 -8.97 38.02 -20.19
CA ILE A 51 -10.41 38.32 -20.19
C ILE A 51 -10.68 39.78 -19.82
N LYS A 52 -9.91 40.34 -18.87
CA LYS A 52 -9.99 41.76 -18.51
C LYS A 52 -9.62 42.66 -19.69
N GLU A 53 -8.54 42.35 -20.40
CA GLU A 53 -8.10 43.10 -21.59
C GLU A 53 -9.12 43.00 -22.75
N GLU A 54 -9.71 41.82 -22.98
CA GLU A 54 -10.74 41.61 -24.01
C GLU A 54 -12.04 42.36 -23.72
N LEU A 55 -12.44 42.43 -22.44
CA LEU A 55 -13.59 43.21 -21.96
C LEU A 55 -13.36 44.71 -22.10
N GLU A 56 -12.16 45.20 -21.75
CA GLU A 56 -11.77 46.60 -21.89
C GLU A 56 -11.72 47.03 -23.38
N ASN A 57 -11.24 46.15 -24.27
CA ASN A 57 -11.24 46.39 -25.71
C ASN A 57 -12.65 46.38 -26.31
N SER A 58 -13.52 45.47 -25.87
CA SER A 58 -14.91 45.40 -26.32
C SER A 58 -15.73 46.61 -25.88
N LEU A 59 -15.42 47.18 -24.71
CA LEU A 59 -16.07 48.41 -24.20
C LEU A 59 -15.74 49.64 -25.06
N SER A 60 -14.64 49.57 -25.80
CA SER A 60 -14.14 50.65 -26.65
C SER A 60 -14.69 50.61 -28.10
N SER A 61 -15.25 49.48 -28.56
CA SER A 61 -15.65 49.27 -29.96
C SER A 61 -17.15 49.33 -30.25
N GLY A 62 -18.00 49.60 -29.25
CA GLY A 62 -19.46 49.62 -29.42
C GLY A 62 -20.07 48.21 -29.44
N PHE A 63 -20.90 47.92 -28.44
CA PHE A 63 -21.26 46.57 -28.02
C PHE A 63 -22.45 45.97 -28.77
N ASN A 64 -22.37 44.66 -29.09
CA ASN A 64 -23.54 43.81 -29.31
C ASN A 64 -23.72 42.93 -28.06
N LEU A 65 -24.85 43.09 -27.36
CA LEU A 65 -25.07 42.59 -26.00
C LEU A 65 -25.11 41.05 -25.88
N SER A 66 -25.41 40.35 -26.98
CA SER A 66 -25.60 38.88 -26.98
C SER A 66 -24.30 38.11 -26.85
N THR A 67 -23.27 38.46 -27.62
CA THR A 67 -21.99 37.72 -27.65
C THR A 67 -21.22 37.83 -26.33
N THR A 68 -21.33 38.97 -25.64
CA THR A 68 -20.67 39.13 -24.32
C THR A 68 -21.40 38.39 -23.21
N THR A 69 -22.71 38.25 -23.33
CA THR A 69 -23.53 37.46 -22.40
C THR A 69 -23.24 35.97 -22.57
N GLU A 70 -23.11 35.48 -23.81
CA GLU A 70 -22.75 34.09 -24.11
C GLU A 70 -21.34 33.74 -23.61
N LEU A 71 -20.36 34.63 -23.82
CA LEU A 71 -18.99 34.44 -23.31
C LEU A 71 -18.97 34.40 -21.78
N GLY A 72 -19.73 35.28 -21.12
CA GLY A 72 -19.86 35.31 -19.65
C GLY A 72 -20.49 34.04 -19.08
N ILE A 73 -21.51 33.48 -19.74
CA ILE A 73 -22.15 32.22 -19.34
C ILE A 73 -21.18 31.04 -19.51
N ALA A 74 -20.49 30.97 -20.65
CA ALA A 74 -19.50 29.91 -20.90
C ALA A 74 -18.37 29.96 -19.86
N LEU A 75 -17.91 31.15 -19.50
CA LEU A 75 -16.89 31.36 -18.47
C LEU A 75 -17.38 30.96 -17.07
N LEU A 76 -18.59 31.35 -16.68
CA LEU A 76 -19.19 30.97 -15.40
C LEU A 76 -19.37 29.45 -15.28
N ASN A 77 -19.79 28.79 -16.37
CA ASN A 77 -19.89 27.33 -16.39
C ASN A 77 -18.52 26.66 -16.27
N HIS A 78 -17.50 27.21 -16.91
CA HIS A 78 -16.14 26.70 -16.81
C HIS A 78 -15.55 26.88 -15.40
N LEU A 79 -15.70 28.07 -14.80
CA LEU A 79 -15.28 28.34 -13.43
C LEU A 79 -16.04 27.50 -12.42
N ARG A 80 -17.36 27.30 -12.60
CA ARG A 80 -18.16 26.41 -11.75
C ARG A 80 -17.69 24.97 -11.84
N LYS A 81 -17.30 24.51 -13.02
CA LYS A 81 -16.70 23.18 -13.22
C LYS A 81 -15.36 23.07 -12.49
N ILE A 82 -14.46 24.03 -12.65
CA ILE A 82 -13.16 24.04 -11.95
C ILE A 82 -13.36 24.06 -10.43
N LEU A 83 -14.23 24.94 -9.92
CA LEU A 83 -14.52 25.03 -8.48
C LEU A 83 -15.16 23.74 -7.96
N HIS A 84 -15.99 23.08 -8.77
CA HIS A 84 -16.51 21.76 -8.46
C HIS A 84 -15.37 20.74 -8.39
N ASP A 85 -14.51 20.64 -9.40
CA ASP A 85 -13.38 19.71 -9.47
C ASP A 85 -12.36 19.93 -8.33
N VAL A 86 -12.15 21.18 -7.90
CA VAL A 86 -11.31 21.53 -6.74
C VAL A 86 -11.96 21.11 -5.43
N ASN A 87 -13.23 21.46 -5.20
CA ASN A 87 -13.98 20.99 -4.02
C ASN A 87 -14.04 19.47 -3.97
N GLN A 88 -14.17 18.83 -5.14
CA GLN A 88 -14.14 17.39 -5.26
C GLN A 88 -12.80 16.80 -4.76
N LYS A 89 -11.68 17.37 -5.18
CA LYS A 89 -10.35 16.93 -4.70
C LYS A 89 -10.17 17.19 -3.20
N ILE A 90 -10.68 18.31 -2.67
CA ILE A 90 -10.61 18.63 -1.23
C ILE A 90 -11.36 17.62 -0.37
N ASP A 91 -12.57 17.22 -0.75
CA ASP A 91 -13.37 16.24 0.00
C ASP A 91 -12.67 14.88 0.11
N LEU A 92 -11.98 14.44 -0.97
CA LEU A 92 -11.18 13.21 -0.94
C LEU A 92 -9.90 13.35 -0.11
N LEU A 93 -9.26 14.53 -0.13
CA LEU A 93 -8.09 14.84 0.71
C LEU A 93 -8.44 14.82 2.21
N ASN A 94 -9.72 15.02 2.56
CA ASN A 94 -10.20 14.98 3.95
C ASN A 94 -10.47 13.56 4.48
N LEU A 95 -10.45 12.52 3.64
CA LEU A 95 -10.51 11.15 4.14
C LEU A 95 -9.20 10.80 4.86
N PRO A 96 -9.22 10.50 6.17
CA PRO A 96 -8.01 10.17 6.90
C PRO A 96 -7.39 8.91 6.32
N SER A 97 -6.12 9.01 5.96
CA SER A 97 -5.33 7.88 5.47
C SER A 97 -4.32 7.44 6.53
N ALA A 98 -4.01 6.14 6.55
CA ALA A 98 -2.99 5.58 7.42
C ALA A 98 -1.60 5.97 6.92
N GLU A 99 -0.87 6.76 7.71
CA GLU A 99 0.43 7.26 7.31
C GLU A 99 1.46 6.11 7.17
N GLY A 100 2.07 5.98 5.99
CA GLY A 100 3.06 4.94 5.72
C GLY A 100 2.48 3.60 5.25
N ALA A 101 1.16 3.44 5.22
CA ALA A 101 0.53 2.18 4.85
C ALA A 101 0.56 1.89 3.35
N ALA A 102 0.61 2.90 2.48
CA ALA A 102 0.61 2.69 1.03
C ALA A 102 2.00 2.30 0.50
N TYR A 103 2.04 1.54 -0.60
CA TYR A 103 3.25 1.29 -1.38
C TYR A 103 3.87 2.62 -1.85
N GLY A 104 5.20 2.71 -1.81
CA GLY A 104 5.93 3.93 -2.14
C GLY A 104 5.96 4.97 -1.01
N SER A 105 5.50 4.62 0.20
CA SER A 105 5.65 5.51 1.34
C SER A 105 7.10 5.72 1.73
N PHE A 106 7.44 6.93 2.17
CA PHE A 106 8.80 7.27 2.61
C PHE A 106 9.30 6.37 3.76
N LYS A 107 8.39 5.97 4.67
CA LYS A 107 8.72 5.08 5.80
C LYS A 107 9.26 3.72 5.35
N ASP A 108 8.86 3.27 4.15
CA ASP A 108 9.22 1.97 3.60
C ASP A 108 10.18 2.07 2.40
N GLN A 109 10.80 3.23 2.16
CA GLN A 109 11.62 3.49 0.95
C GLN A 109 12.80 2.51 0.77
N ASN A 110 13.29 1.93 1.86
CA ASN A 110 14.44 1.02 1.87
C ASN A 110 14.01 -0.46 2.05
N GLU A 111 12.72 -0.73 2.10
CA GLU A 111 12.23 -2.11 2.24
C GLU A 111 12.48 -2.89 0.96
N PRO A 112 13.01 -4.13 1.04
CA PRO A 112 13.46 -4.85 -0.13
C PRO A 112 12.30 -5.40 -0.97
N GLU A 113 12.59 -5.54 -2.26
CA GLU A 113 11.80 -6.30 -3.23
C GLU A 113 12.52 -7.62 -3.55
N CYS A 114 11.87 -8.53 -4.28
CA CYS A 114 12.46 -9.79 -4.67
C CYS A 114 13.73 -9.52 -5.50
N LEU A 115 14.78 -10.26 -5.19
CA LEU A 115 16.00 -10.23 -5.99
C LEU A 115 15.67 -10.71 -7.41
N PRO A 116 16.27 -10.14 -8.47
CA PRO A 116 16.10 -10.64 -9.82
C PRO A 116 16.36 -12.15 -9.89
N ASN A 117 15.53 -12.85 -10.66
CA ASN A 117 15.56 -14.31 -10.84
C ASN A 117 15.19 -15.15 -9.60
N THR A 118 14.73 -14.53 -8.50
CA THR A 118 14.12 -15.27 -7.38
C THR A 118 12.59 -15.26 -7.48
N ARG A 119 11.93 -16.29 -6.93
CA ARG A 119 10.46 -16.39 -6.86
C ARG A 119 9.76 -16.26 -8.23
N VAL A 120 10.46 -16.58 -9.31
CA VAL A 120 10.00 -16.30 -10.68
C VAL A 120 8.70 -17.03 -11.00
N ALA A 121 8.63 -18.33 -10.73
CA ALA A 121 7.43 -19.14 -11.01
C ALA A 121 6.22 -18.65 -10.21
N LEU A 122 6.44 -18.24 -8.95
CA LEU A 122 5.45 -17.65 -8.08
C LEU A 122 4.89 -16.33 -8.64
N LEU A 123 5.77 -15.37 -8.95
CA LEU A 123 5.38 -14.07 -9.49
C LEU A 123 4.64 -14.21 -10.83
N GLN A 124 5.08 -15.14 -11.69
CA GLN A 124 4.38 -15.47 -12.93
C GLN A 124 3.00 -16.09 -12.67
N GLY A 125 2.87 -16.95 -11.67
CA GLY A 125 1.59 -17.53 -11.25
C GLY A 125 0.61 -16.45 -10.81
N ILE A 126 1.07 -15.47 -10.03
CA ILE A 126 0.26 -14.35 -9.56
C ILE A 126 -0.12 -13.43 -10.73
N GLU A 127 0.79 -13.15 -11.67
CA GLU A 127 0.43 -12.39 -12.88
C GLU A 127 -0.61 -13.13 -13.72
N LYS A 128 -0.51 -14.45 -13.87
CA LYS A 128 -1.52 -15.27 -14.55
C LYS A 128 -2.86 -15.18 -13.84
N TRP A 129 -2.88 -15.34 -12.50
CA TRP A 129 -4.07 -15.14 -11.69
C TRP A 129 -4.66 -13.76 -11.99
N VAL A 130 -3.90 -12.68 -11.82
CA VAL A 130 -4.32 -11.30 -12.08
C VAL A 130 -4.89 -11.08 -13.50
N GLN A 131 -4.48 -11.87 -14.49
CA GLN A 131 -4.94 -11.76 -15.87
C GLN A 131 -6.16 -12.62 -16.19
N ASP A 132 -6.35 -13.73 -15.49
CA ASP A 132 -7.39 -14.72 -15.77
C ASP A 132 -8.80 -14.14 -15.57
N PRO A 133 -9.63 -13.99 -16.62
CA PRO A 133 -11.00 -13.47 -16.51
C PRO A 133 -11.91 -14.27 -15.57
N GLN A 134 -11.63 -15.56 -15.37
CA GLN A 134 -12.35 -16.46 -14.47
C GLN A 134 -11.63 -16.67 -13.13
N GLY A 135 -10.47 -16.02 -12.95
CA GLY A 135 -9.64 -16.12 -11.77
C GLY A 135 -10.37 -15.62 -10.52
N LYS A 136 -10.01 -16.17 -9.37
CA LYS A 136 -10.61 -15.84 -8.07
C LYS A 136 -10.45 -14.36 -7.73
N SER A 137 -11.34 -13.81 -6.91
CA SER A 137 -11.29 -12.38 -6.56
C SER A 137 -10.22 -12.09 -5.49
N VAL A 138 -9.91 -13.08 -4.66
CA VAL A 138 -8.90 -12.96 -3.60
C VAL A 138 -7.82 -14.02 -3.82
N PHE A 139 -6.56 -13.59 -3.77
CA PHE A 139 -5.38 -14.46 -3.72
C PHE A 139 -4.76 -14.34 -2.34
N TRP A 140 -4.72 -15.42 -1.58
CA TRP A 140 -4.13 -15.45 -0.25
C TRP A 140 -2.78 -16.17 -0.25
N LEU A 141 -1.70 -15.41 -0.12
CA LEU A 141 -0.36 -15.94 0.08
C LEU A 141 -0.07 -16.09 1.58
N SER A 142 -0.17 -17.32 2.08
CA SER A 142 0.10 -17.63 3.47
C SER A 142 1.52 -18.17 3.68
N GLY A 143 2.04 -18.10 4.90
CA GLY A 143 3.30 -18.76 5.22
C GLY A 143 3.92 -18.31 6.53
N VAL A 144 4.90 -19.06 7.03
CA VAL A 144 5.59 -18.74 8.28
C VAL A 144 6.41 -17.45 8.19
N ALA A 145 6.75 -16.87 9.34
CA ALA A 145 7.56 -15.65 9.40
C ALA A 145 8.92 -15.85 8.71
N GLY A 146 9.45 -14.78 8.11
CA GLY A 146 10.78 -14.81 7.50
C GLY A 146 10.92 -15.53 6.16
N THR A 147 9.83 -15.95 5.52
CA THR A 147 9.81 -16.61 4.20
C THR A 147 9.80 -15.66 3.00
N GLY A 148 9.63 -14.35 3.24
CA GLY A 148 9.67 -13.30 2.22
C GLY A 148 8.30 -12.80 1.70
N LYS A 149 7.20 -13.06 2.40
CA LYS A 149 5.84 -12.60 1.99
C LYS A 149 5.77 -11.09 1.70
N SER A 150 6.28 -10.25 2.59
CA SER A 150 6.30 -8.79 2.41
C SER A 150 7.19 -8.33 1.26
N THR A 151 8.30 -9.05 1.02
CA THR A 151 9.17 -8.81 -0.15
C THR A 151 8.43 -9.12 -1.46
N ILE A 152 7.63 -10.20 -1.48
CA ILE A 152 6.80 -10.59 -2.62
C ILE A 152 5.67 -9.57 -2.85
N SER A 153 4.94 -9.17 -1.80
CA SER A 153 3.86 -8.18 -1.93
C SER A 153 4.35 -6.82 -2.42
N ARG A 154 5.53 -6.37 -1.98
CA ARG A 154 6.18 -5.15 -2.51
C ARG A 154 6.56 -5.28 -3.98
N THR A 155 7.11 -6.42 -4.38
CA THR A 155 7.44 -6.71 -5.78
C THR A 155 6.19 -6.66 -6.66
N ILE A 156 5.12 -7.30 -6.22
CA ILE A 156 3.83 -7.30 -6.92
C ILE A 156 3.26 -5.88 -6.99
N ALA A 157 3.30 -5.12 -5.89
CA ALA A 157 2.86 -3.72 -5.89
C ALA A 157 3.65 -2.86 -6.88
N LYS A 158 4.98 -3.03 -6.95
CA LYS A 158 5.83 -2.35 -7.94
C LYS A 158 5.42 -2.68 -9.37
N GLU A 159 5.31 -3.96 -9.69
CA GLU A 159 4.97 -4.42 -11.04
C GLU A 159 3.57 -3.93 -11.46
N LEU A 160 2.60 -4.01 -10.56
CA LEU A 160 1.24 -3.51 -10.78
C LEU A 160 1.21 -1.99 -10.93
N SER A 161 2.00 -1.25 -10.15
CA SER A 161 2.14 0.20 -10.26
C SER A 161 2.69 0.59 -11.64
N GLY A 162 3.77 -0.05 -12.08
CA GLY A 162 4.35 0.15 -13.41
C GLY A 162 3.38 -0.16 -14.55
N LYS A 163 2.48 -1.13 -14.37
CA LYS A 163 1.42 -1.50 -15.33
C LYS A 163 0.14 -0.65 -15.19
N ARG A 164 0.09 0.31 -14.26
CA ARG A 164 -1.11 1.09 -13.90
C ARG A 164 -2.32 0.23 -13.52
N ARG A 165 -2.09 -0.82 -12.74
CA ARG A 165 -3.12 -1.76 -12.24
C ARG A 165 -3.19 -1.84 -10.72
N LEU A 166 -2.23 -1.22 -10.01
CA LEU A 166 -2.30 -1.06 -8.56
C LEU A 166 -3.37 -0.01 -8.25
N ALA A 167 -4.52 -0.47 -7.77
CA ALA A 167 -5.64 0.38 -7.38
C ALA A 167 -5.53 0.88 -5.94
N GLY A 168 -4.79 0.15 -5.12
CA GLY A 168 -4.52 0.54 -3.75
C GLY A 168 -3.64 -0.49 -3.05
N SER A 169 -3.07 -0.08 -1.93
CA SER A 169 -2.25 -0.93 -1.11
C SER A 169 -2.30 -0.54 0.36
N PHE A 170 -2.11 -1.52 1.23
CA PHE A 170 -2.02 -1.33 2.67
C PHE A 170 -1.05 -2.36 3.27
N PHE A 171 0.03 -1.88 3.88
CA PHE A 171 1.04 -2.70 4.54
C PHE A 171 0.88 -2.58 6.05
N PHE A 172 0.24 -3.58 6.67
CA PHE A 172 0.04 -3.60 8.11
C PHE A 172 1.37 -3.68 8.86
N ARG A 173 1.44 -3.05 10.03
CA ARG A 173 2.55 -3.13 10.97
C ARG A 173 2.05 -3.11 12.41
N ARG A 174 2.25 -4.21 13.13
CA ARG A 174 1.70 -4.38 14.48
C ARG A 174 2.30 -3.37 15.44
N GLY A 175 1.47 -2.73 16.26
CA GLY A 175 1.92 -1.74 17.26
C GLY A 175 2.21 -0.33 16.70
N GLU A 176 2.19 -0.12 15.39
CA GLU A 176 2.15 1.22 14.81
C GLU A 176 0.70 1.73 14.78
N LYS A 177 0.41 2.90 15.37
CA LYS A 177 -0.97 3.40 15.54
C LYS A 177 -1.82 3.34 14.26
N ASP A 178 -1.26 3.79 13.14
CA ASP A 178 -1.97 3.88 11.86
C ASP A 178 -1.92 2.59 11.03
N ARG A 179 -0.89 1.75 11.22
CA ARG A 179 -0.65 0.55 10.40
C ARG A 179 -1.02 -0.76 11.12
N GLY A 180 -1.19 -0.76 12.43
CA GLY A 180 -1.68 -1.90 13.22
C GLY A 180 -3.21 -1.85 13.40
N GLY A 181 -3.76 -0.62 13.47
CA GLY A 181 -5.20 -0.40 13.58
C GLY A 181 -5.93 -0.48 12.24
N ALA A 182 -7.15 -1.05 12.26
CA ALA A 182 -8.00 -1.14 11.07
C ALA A 182 -8.86 0.12 10.81
N SER A 183 -8.93 1.07 11.74
CA SER A 183 -9.87 2.20 11.68
C SER A 183 -9.72 3.12 10.47
N LYS A 184 -8.52 3.19 9.88
CA LYS A 184 -8.21 3.94 8.66
C LYS A 184 -8.05 3.05 7.43
N PHE A 185 -8.24 1.74 7.56
CA PHE A 185 -7.96 0.79 6.49
C PHE A 185 -8.83 1.08 5.26
N PHE A 186 -10.16 1.12 5.43
CA PHE A 186 -11.07 1.33 4.31
C PHE A 186 -11.11 2.78 3.82
N THR A 187 -10.90 3.78 4.67
CA THR A 187 -10.74 5.17 4.21
C THR A 187 -9.49 5.35 3.35
N THR A 188 -8.37 4.70 3.72
CA THR A 188 -7.12 4.67 2.95
C THR A 188 -7.32 4.01 1.59
N LEU A 189 -7.97 2.84 1.55
CA LEU A 189 -8.26 2.14 0.30
C LEU A 189 -9.26 2.90 -0.58
N ALA A 190 -10.29 3.51 0.00
CA ALA A 190 -11.27 4.31 -0.73
C ALA A 190 -10.61 5.52 -1.42
N SER A 191 -9.71 6.22 -0.73
CA SER A 191 -8.96 7.35 -1.31
C SER A 191 -8.08 6.89 -2.48
N GLN A 192 -7.33 5.79 -2.31
CA GLN A 192 -6.49 5.22 -3.38
C GLN A 192 -7.33 4.74 -4.59
N LEU A 193 -8.46 4.08 -4.32
CA LEU A 193 -9.40 3.63 -5.35
C LEU A 193 -10.02 4.81 -6.11
N ALA A 194 -10.39 5.91 -5.43
CA ALA A 194 -10.91 7.11 -6.08
C ALA A 194 -9.88 7.75 -7.02
N HIS A 195 -8.59 7.70 -6.63
CA HIS A 195 -7.49 8.17 -7.46
C HIS A 195 -7.27 7.28 -8.68
N HIS A 196 -7.43 5.96 -8.54
CA HIS A 196 -7.25 4.99 -9.63
C HIS A 196 -8.47 4.94 -10.58
N ILE A 197 -9.68 4.98 -10.03
CA ILE A 197 -10.96 4.89 -10.74
C ILE A 197 -11.72 6.20 -10.50
N HIS A 198 -11.42 7.21 -11.32
CA HIS A 198 -11.96 8.56 -11.14
C HIS A 198 -13.48 8.63 -11.05
N GLY A 199 -14.20 7.68 -11.67
CA GLY A 199 -15.67 7.57 -11.59
C GLY A 199 -16.22 7.35 -10.18
N LEU A 200 -15.41 6.88 -9.22
CA LEU A 200 -15.82 6.68 -7.83
C LEU A 200 -15.91 7.99 -7.04
N THR A 201 -15.11 8.98 -7.44
CA THR A 201 -14.94 10.26 -6.74
C THR A 201 -16.26 10.93 -6.36
N PRO A 202 -17.23 11.13 -7.27
CA PRO A 202 -18.49 11.79 -6.93
C PRO A 202 -19.34 11.00 -5.93
N SER A 203 -19.34 9.66 -6.02
CA SER A 203 -20.14 8.83 -5.11
C SER A 203 -19.53 8.79 -3.71
N ILE A 204 -18.21 8.77 -3.59
CA ILE A 204 -17.51 8.81 -2.30
C ILE A 204 -17.75 10.15 -1.62
N GLN A 205 -17.67 11.25 -2.36
CA GLN A 205 -17.96 12.59 -1.83
C GLN A 205 -19.40 12.72 -1.35
N ASN A 206 -20.35 12.18 -2.12
CA ASN A 206 -21.74 12.20 -1.70
C ASN A 206 -21.92 11.42 -0.39
N ALA A 207 -21.25 10.28 -0.22
CA ALA A 207 -21.26 9.54 1.03
C ALA A 207 -20.68 10.34 2.21
N ILE A 208 -19.60 11.11 1.99
CA ILE A 208 -19.00 12.00 3.00
C ILE A 208 -19.96 13.16 3.34
N LYS A 209 -20.65 13.73 2.35
CA LYS A 209 -21.61 14.83 2.56
C LYS A 209 -22.85 14.36 3.33
N GLU A 210 -23.35 13.16 3.01
CA GLU A 210 -24.48 12.54 3.71
C GLU A 210 -24.11 12.13 5.15
N ASN A 211 -22.87 11.67 5.37
CA ASN A 211 -22.36 11.32 6.69
C ASN A 211 -20.95 11.89 6.90
N PRO A 212 -20.82 13.13 7.43
CA PRO A 212 -19.52 13.73 7.70
C PRO A 212 -18.66 12.95 8.70
N GLY A 213 -19.27 12.10 9.54
CA GLY A 213 -18.59 11.23 10.50
C GLY A 213 -18.13 9.89 9.94
N ILE A 214 -18.39 9.59 8.65
CA ILE A 214 -18.17 8.27 8.04
C ILE A 214 -16.74 7.74 8.22
N ALA A 215 -15.74 8.62 8.26
CA ALA A 215 -14.35 8.23 8.46
C ALA A 215 -14.04 7.69 9.88
N THR A 216 -14.95 7.87 10.82
CA THR A 216 -14.82 7.41 12.22
C THR A 216 -15.83 6.31 12.57
N THR A 217 -16.67 5.88 11.61
CA THR A 217 -17.59 4.76 11.81
C THR A 217 -16.86 3.41 11.75
N GLY A 218 -17.58 2.33 12.02
CA GLY A 218 -17.00 0.98 11.98
C GLY A 218 -16.61 0.54 10.57
N ASN A 219 -15.62 -0.35 10.49
CA ASN A 219 -15.03 -0.89 9.26
C ASN A 219 -16.07 -1.37 8.23
N ARG A 220 -17.15 -2.02 8.68
CA ARG A 220 -18.25 -2.45 7.80
C ARG A 220 -18.93 -1.28 7.10
N GLU A 221 -19.29 -0.24 7.86
CA GLU A 221 -19.97 0.93 7.30
C GLU A 221 -19.04 1.71 6.36
N GLN A 222 -17.77 1.88 6.74
CA GLN A 222 -16.76 2.49 5.87
C GLN A 222 -16.63 1.75 4.54
N PHE A 223 -16.47 0.41 4.56
CA PHE A 223 -16.38 -0.40 3.36
C PHE A 223 -17.63 -0.25 2.46
N GLU A 224 -18.82 -0.40 3.06
CA GLU A 224 -20.08 -0.33 2.33
C GLU A 224 -20.28 1.02 1.63
N LYS A 225 -20.08 2.11 2.37
CA LYS A 225 -20.40 3.46 1.91
C LYS A 225 -19.31 4.07 1.04
N LEU A 226 -18.04 3.78 1.31
CA LEU A 226 -16.91 4.40 0.63
C LEU A 226 -16.31 3.53 -0.48
N ILE A 227 -16.60 2.23 -0.52
CA ILE A 227 -16.03 1.31 -1.52
C ILE A 227 -17.14 0.58 -2.29
N LEU A 228 -17.92 -0.27 -1.62
CA LEU A 228 -18.83 -1.18 -2.29
C LEU A 228 -19.96 -0.44 -3.05
N GLN A 229 -20.70 0.44 -2.38
CA GLN A 229 -21.79 1.20 -3.02
C GLN A 229 -21.29 2.11 -4.15
N PRO A 230 -20.19 2.88 -3.99
CA PRO A 230 -19.59 3.62 -5.10
C PRO A 230 -19.28 2.74 -6.32
N LEU A 231 -18.71 1.56 -6.10
CA LEU A 231 -18.40 0.61 -7.17
C LEU A 231 -19.67 0.10 -7.87
N SER A 232 -20.69 -0.28 -7.12
CA SER A 232 -21.96 -0.75 -7.70
C SER A 232 -22.65 0.32 -8.57
N LYS A 233 -22.48 1.61 -8.25
CA LYS A 233 -23.08 2.72 -9.02
C LYS A 233 -22.44 2.97 -10.38
N LEU A 234 -21.17 2.55 -10.59
CA LEU A 234 -20.52 2.64 -11.89
C LEU A 234 -21.26 1.84 -12.96
N ASN A 235 -22.01 0.81 -12.55
CA ASN A 235 -22.79 -0.07 -13.42
C ASN A 235 -23.98 0.65 -14.08
N HIS A 236 -24.50 1.71 -13.44
CA HIS A 236 -25.71 2.39 -13.89
C HIS A 236 -25.43 3.63 -14.77
N SER A 237 -24.24 4.21 -14.69
CA SER A 237 -23.92 5.47 -15.39
C SER A 237 -23.41 5.27 -16.82
N SER A 238 -22.97 4.07 -17.17
CA SER A 238 -22.53 3.68 -18.52
C SER A 238 -23.69 3.26 -19.45
N SER A 239 -24.85 2.89 -18.89
CA SER A 239 -26.07 2.57 -19.63
C SER A 239 -26.94 3.81 -19.95
N GLU A 240 -26.88 4.87 -19.14
CA GLU A 240 -27.69 6.09 -19.36
C GLU A 240 -27.07 7.09 -20.36
N ARG A 241 -25.76 7.01 -20.64
CA ARG A 241 -25.06 7.94 -21.55
C ARG A 241 -24.98 7.47 -23.01
N GLN A 242 -25.46 6.28 -23.33
CA GLN A 242 -25.54 5.82 -24.72
C GLN A 242 -26.87 6.27 -25.34
N GLY A 243 -26.88 7.49 -25.88
CA GLY A 243 -27.89 7.87 -26.87
C GLY A 243 -27.79 6.94 -28.10
N PRO A 244 -28.89 6.73 -28.84
CA PRO A 244 -28.95 5.75 -29.92
C PRO A 244 -28.22 6.26 -31.18
N ARG A 245 -26.87 6.33 -31.18
CA ARG A 245 -26.10 6.76 -32.37
C ARG A 245 -24.60 6.50 -32.39
N ALA A 246 -24.11 5.41 -31.79
CA ALA A 246 -22.73 4.97 -32.01
C ALA A 246 -22.61 3.44 -32.06
N GLN A 247 -23.18 2.82 -33.09
CA GLN A 247 -22.87 1.45 -33.48
C GLN A 247 -21.92 1.49 -34.68
N SER A 248 -20.62 1.65 -34.42
CA SER A 248 -19.59 1.21 -35.37
C SER A 248 -18.23 1.05 -34.69
N ALA A 249 -17.63 -0.12 -34.95
CA ALA A 249 -16.22 -0.49 -34.75
C ALA A 249 -15.77 -0.90 -33.32
N HIS A 250 -15.82 -2.21 -33.05
CA HIS A 250 -14.71 -3.01 -32.50
C HIS A 250 -13.90 -2.41 -31.33
N SER A 251 -14.55 -1.84 -30.31
CA SER A 251 -13.92 -1.62 -29.02
C SER A 251 -14.25 -2.79 -28.10
N SER A 252 -13.36 -3.78 -28.00
CA SER A 252 -13.36 -4.68 -26.84
C SER A 252 -13.51 -3.82 -25.59
N SER A 253 -14.62 -3.95 -24.85
CA SER A 253 -14.78 -3.21 -23.61
C SER A 253 -13.69 -3.68 -22.66
N SER A 254 -12.59 -2.92 -22.58
CA SER A 254 -11.48 -3.23 -21.71
C SER A 254 -11.97 -3.04 -20.27
N VAL A 255 -12.42 -4.14 -19.64
CA VAL A 255 -12.78 -4.16 -18.23
C VAL A 255 -11.61 -3.57 -17.45
N THR A 256 -11.89 -2.56 -16.62
CA THR A 256 -10.85 -1.96 -15.77
C THR A 256 -10.42 -3.02 -14.75
N LYS A 257 -9.19 -3.53 -14.92
CA LYS A 257 -8.57 -4.50 -14.01
C LYS A 257 -7.76 -3.76 -12.95
N ALA A 258 -8.27 -3.75 -11.73
CA ALA A 258 -7.69 -3.09 -10.59
C ALA A 258 -7.30 -4.12 -9.53
N VAL A 259 -6.13 -3.96 -8.91
CA VAL A 259 -5.63 -4.87 -7.88
C VAL A 259 -5.33 -4.09 -6.60
N LEU A 260 -5.83 -4.60 -5.48
CA LEU A 260 -5.49 -4.17 -4.13
C LEU A 260 -4.42 -5.11 -3.57
N VAL A 261 -3.35 -4.54 -2.99
CA VAL A 261 -2.28 -5.31 -2.33
C VAL A 261 -2.32 -5.07 -0.83
N ILE A 262 -2.70 -6.09 -0.06
CA ILE A 262 -2.80 -6.03 1.39
C ILE A 262 -1.72 -6.93 2.00
N ASP A 263 -0.73 -6.32 2.64
CA ASP A 263 0.38 -7.05 3.23
C ASP A 263 0.21 -7.25 4.74
N ALA A 264 0.57 -8.44 5.20
CA ALA A 264 0.70 -8.83 6.60
C ALA A 264 -0.58 -8.60 7.41
N LEU A 265 -1.74 -9.07 6.94
CA LEU A 265 -3.01 -8.88 7.67
C LEU A 265 -2.97 -9.43 9.12
N ASP A 266 -2.14 -10.44 9.39
CA ASP A 266 -1.90 -10.94 10.76
C ASP A 266 -1.30 -9.88 11.69
N GLU A 267 -0.70 -8.83 11.17
CA GLU A 267 -0.19 -7.70 11.95
C GLU A 267 -1.26 -6.69 12.35
N CYS A 268 -2.52 -6.86 11.91
CA CYS A 268 -3.63 -6.10 12.44
C CYS A 268 -3.87 -6.44 13.93
N ASP A 269 -3.97 -5.41 14.77
CA ASP A 269 -3.96 -5.53 16.23
C ASP A 269 -5.15 -6.33 16.80
N ARG A 270 -6.28 -6.35 16.10
CA ARG A 270 -7.53 -6.99 16.55
C ARG A 270 -7.88 -8.16 15.64
N GLU A 271 -7.94 -9.37 16.21
CA GLU A 271 -8.30 -10.60 15.47
C GLU A 271 -9.71 -10.53 14.85
N ASP A 272 -10.67 -9.88 15.53
CA ASP A 272 -12.03 -9.68 14.99
C ASP A 272 -12.01 -8.83 13.71
N ASP A 273 -11.14 -7.81 13.66
CA ASP A 273 -11.00 -6.96 12.49
C ASP A 273 -10.37 -7.73 11.32
N GLN A 274 -9.43 -8.64 11.58
CA GLN A 274 -8.84 -9.50 10.55
C GLN A 274 -9.91 -10.32 9.82
N ARG A 275 -10.78 -11.01 10.56
CA ARG A 275 -11.89 -11.78 9.97
C ARG A 275 -12.88 -10.89 9.23
N LEU A 276 -13.25 -9.76 9.84
CA LEU A 276 -14.15 -8.81 9.23
C LEU A 276 -13.59 -8.29 7.90
N ILE A 277 -12.31 -7.92 7.85
CA ILE A 277 -11.63 -7.43 6.64
C ILE A 277 -11.68 -8.49 5.54
N ILE A 278 -11.38 -9.77 5.83
CA ILE A 278 -11.47 -10.86 4.86
C ILE A 278 -12.89 -10.92 4.28
N SER A 279 -13.90 -10.97 5.16
CA SER A 279 -15.30 -11.08 4.74
C SER A 279 -15.76 -9.90 3.87
N LEU A 280 -15.27 -8.67 4.14
CA LEU A 280 -15.63 -7.49 3.37
C LEU A 280 -14.90 -7.45 2.02
N LEU A 281 -13.59 -7.71 1.99
CA LEU A 281 -12.81 -7.74 0.74
C LEU A 281 -13.32 -8.81 -0.23
N ALA A 282 -13.77 -9.96 0.28
CA ALA A 282 -14.39 -11.02 -0.51
C ALA A 282 -15.62 -10.54 -1.31
N ARG A 283 -16.37 -9.57 -0.78
CA ARG A 283 -17.58 -9.02 -1.42
C ARG A 283 -17.31 -8.14 -2.63
N LEU A 284 -16.05 -7.79 -2.89
CA LEU A 284 -15.68 -7.13 -4.16
C LEU A 284 -15.96 -8.03 -5.37
N SER A 285 -16.07 -9.35 -5.16
CA SER A 285 -16.53 -10.30 -6.19
C SER A 285 -17.96 -10.01 -6.69
N GLU A 286 -18.83 -9.42 -5.86
CA GLU A 286 -20.22 -9.06 -6.18
C GLU A 286 -20.32 -7.99 -7.29
N ILE A 287 -19.23 -7.26 -7.55
CA ILE A 287 -19.18 -6.14 -8.50
C ILE A 287 -18.92 -6.61 -9.95
N ARG A 288 -18.42 -7.82 -10.14
CA ARG A 288 -18.12 -8.36 -11.47
C ARG A 288 -19.40 -8.58 -12.29
N PRO A 289 -19.38 -8.38 -13.62
CA PRO A 289 -18.21 -8.08 -14.48
C PRO A 289 -17.92 -6.58 -14.68
N ALA A 290 -18.65 -5.69 -14.02
CA ALA A 290 -18.59 -4.26 -14.35
C ALA A 290 -17.25 -3.60 -14.01
N VAL A 291 -16.64 -4.00 -12.88
CA VAL A 291 -15.25 -3.69 -12.53
C VAL A 291 -14.61 -4.97 -12.01
N ASP A 292 -13.40 -5.28 -12.48
CA ASP A 292 -12.63 -6.41 -11.98
C ASP A 292 -11.63 -5.93 -10.93
N ILE A 293 -12.07 -5.88 -9.67
CA ILE A 293 -11.21 -5.60 -8.53
C ILE A 293 -10.76 -6.92 -7.90
N ARG A 294 -9.45 -7.10 -7.80
CA ARG A 294 -8.83 -8.25 -7.17
C ARG A 294 -8.06 -7.86 -5.93
N VAL A 295 -7.89 -8.80 -5.01
CA VAL A 295 -7.18 -8.59 -3.75
C VAL A 295 -6.06 -9.61 -3.65
N PHE A 296 -4.82 -9.14 -3.69
CA PHE A 296 -3.67 -9.93 -3.27
C PHE A 296 -3.43 -9.68 -1.79
N LEU A 297 -3.46 -10.73 -0.99
CA LEU A 297 -3.37 -10.65 0.47
C LEU A 297 -2.27 -11.56 0.99
N THR A 298 -1.43 -11.07 1.90
CA THR A 298 -0.46 -11.90 2.61
C THR A 298 -0.77 -11.98 4.10
N SER A 299 -0.50 -13.14 4.71
CA SER A 299 -0.50 -13.26 6.17
C SER A 299 0.22 -14.51 6.67
N ARG A 300 0.43 -14.61 7.99
CA ARG A 300 0.59 -15.90 8.67
C ARG A 300 -0.73 -16.68 8.68
N PRO A 301 -0.70 -18.03 8.68
CA PRO A 301 -1.91 -18.85 8.77
C PRO A 301 -2.40 -18.96 10.23
N GLU A 302 -2.55 -17.83 10.91
CA GLU A 302 -3.08 -17.78 12.28
C GLU A 302 -4.56 -18.21 12.29
N VAL A 303 -5.04 -18.71 13.44
CA VAL A 303 -6.38 -19.31 13.57
C VAL A 303 -7.50 -18.40 13.07
N PRO A 304 -7.55 -17.08 13.41
CA PRO A 304 -8.61 -16.20 12.94
C PRO A 304 -8.66 -16.08 11.41
N LEU A 305 -7.49 -15.98 10.76
CA LEU A 305 -7.37 -15.81 9.32
C LEU A 305 -7.77 -17.07 8.57
N ARG A 306 -7.27 -18.23 9.02
CA ARG A 306 -7.65 -19.54 8.45
C ARG A 306 -9.15 -19.75 8.49
N LEU A 307 -9.79 -19.49 9.65
CA LEU A 307 -11.23 -19.64 9.78
C LEU A 307 -11.98 -18.64 8.89
N GLY A 308 -11.53 -17.39 8.84
CA GLY A 308 -12.12 -16.37 7.95
C GLY A 308 -12.09 -16.74 6.47
N PHE A 309 -11.00 -17.33 5.98
CA PHE A 309 -10.91 -17.82 4.59
C PHE A 309 -11.72 -19.09 4.35
N GLN A 310 -11.77 -20.02 5.32
CA GLN A 310 -12.59 -21.24 5.24
C GLN A 310 -14.09 -20.96 5.22
N GLU A 311 -14.54 -19.85 5.81
CA GLU A 311 -15.93 -19.39 5.79
C GLU A 311 -16.33 -18.80 4.42
N LEU A 312 -15.37 -18.44 3.57
CA LEU A 312 -15.65 -17.97 2.21
C LEU A 312 -16.01 -19.13 1.28
N SER A 313 -16.88 -18.87 0.31
CA SER A 313 -17.12 -19.82 -0.78
C SER A 313 -15.82 -20.13 -1.54
N GLY A 314 -15.62 -21.40 -1.90
CA GLY A 314 -14.41 -21.85 -2.61
C GLY A 314 -14.24 -21.26 -4.01
N ASP A 315 -15.25 -20.55 -4.53
CA ASP A 315 -15.19 -19.84 -5.79
C ASP A 315 -14.70 -18.39 -5.67
N VAL A 316 -14.52 -17.87 -4.45
CA VAL A 316 -14.13 -16.46 -4.20
C VAL A 316 -12.63 -16.29 -4.06
N HIS A 317 -11.94 -17.25 -3.45
CA HIS A 317 -10.51 -17.14 -3.14
C HIS A 317 -9.71 -18.35 -3.64
N GLU A 318 -8.41 -18.12 -3.86
CA GLU A 318 -7.39 -19.17 -3.95
C GLU A 318 -6.29 -18.91 -2.92
N ASP A 319 -5.79 -19.97 -2.31
CA ASP A 319 -4.74 -19.91 -1.30
C ASP A 319 -3.46 -20.60 -1.79
N MET A 320 -2.33 -20.14 -1.25
CA MET A 320 -1.04 -20.76 -1.51
C MET A 320 -0.11 -20.58 -0.31
N ILE A 321 0.59 -21.66 0.04
CA ILE A 321 1.49 -21.71 1.19
C ILE A 321 2.94 -21.52 0.72
N LEU A 322 3.51 -20.35 1.01
CA LEU A 322 4.80 -19.90 0.46
C LEU A 322 6.00 -20.81 0.79
N HIS A 323 5.96 -21.53 1.92
CA HIS A 323 7.08 -22.40 2.32
C HIS A 323 6.93 -23.84 1.81
N GLU A 324 5.85 -24.15 1.11
CA GLU A 324 5.62 -25.46 0.49
C GLU A 324 5.88 -25.44 -1.02
N ILE A 325 6.15 -24.25 -1.60
CA ILE A 325 6.47 -24.14 -3.03
C ILE A 325 7.88 -24.67 -3.32
N PRO A 326 8.10 -25.29 -4.50
CA PRO A 326 9.44 -25.70 -4.92
C PRO A 326 10.32 -24.49 -5.26
N GLY A 327 11.63 -24.69 -5.34
CA GLY A 327 12.59 -23.65 -5.79
C GLY A 327 13.17 -22.77 -4.67
N VAL A 328 12.80 -23.02 -3.40
CA VAL A 328 13.21 -22.16 -2.27
C VAL A 328 14.72 -22.25 -2.01
N GLU A 329 15.34 -23.42 -2.15
CA GLU A 329 16.80 -23.59 -1.95
C GLU A 329 17.58 -22.81 -3.01
N GLU A 330 17.13 -22.86 -4.27
CA GLU A 330 17.73 -22.13 -5.39
C GLU A 330 17.57 -20.62 -5.21
N ASP A 331 16.38 -20.15 -4.81
CA ASP A 331 16.14 -18.73 -4.54
C ASP A 331 17.04 -18.22 -3.40
N ILE A 332 17.19 -18.99 -2.31
CA ILE A 332 18.06 -18.66 -1.18
C ILE A 332 19.53 -18.66 -1.60
N THR A 333 19.94 -19.62 -2.43
CA THR A 333 21.32 -19.70 -2.95
C THR A 333 21.66 -18.43 -3.73
N LEU A 334 20.79 -18.01 -4.66
CA LEU A 334 20.95 -16.77 -5.42
C LEU A 334 21.00 -15.53 -4.50
N PHE A 335 20.17 -15.50 -3.46
CA PHE A 335 20.20 -14.44 -2.45
C PHE A 335 21.57 -14.39 -1.74
N LEU A 336 22.07 -15.52 -1.24
CA LEU A 336 23.37 -15.61 -0.57
C LEU A 336 24.51 -15.18 -1.50
N GLU A 337 24.51 -15.62 -2.75
CA GLU A 337 25.52 -15.23 -3.75
C GLU A 337 25.56 -13.71 -3.96
N CYS A 338 24.38 -13.08 -4.05
CA CYS A 338 24.25 -11.64 -4.19
C CYS A 338 24.75 -10.89 -2.96
N GLU A 339 24.35 -11.31 -1.75
CA GLU A 339 24.80 -10.68 -0.51
C GLU A 339 26.31 -10.87 -0.28
N PHE A 340 26.86 -12.06 -0.51
CA PHE A 340 28.30 -12.29 -0.42
C PHE A 340 29.08 -11.47 -1.44
N ALA A 341 28.52 -11.25 -2.65
CA ALA A 341 29.13 -10.35 -3.62
C ALA A 341 29.19 -8.90 -3.15
N LYS A 342 28.27 -8.45 -2.29
CA LYS A 342 28.34 -7.13 -1.63
C LYS A 342 29.43 -7.13 -0.56
N ILE A 343 29.46 -8.13 0.31
CA ILE A 343 30.49 -8.26 1.36
C ILE A 343 31.90 -8.26 0.76
N ARG A 344 32.13 -8.97 -0.36
CA ARG A 344 33.42 -8.94 -1.07
C ARG A 344 33.85 -7.56 -1.59
N LYS A 345 32.92 -6.61 -1.78
CA LYS A 345 33.28 -5.25 -2.19
C LYS A 345 33.83 -4.44 -1.02
N ASP A 346 33.35 -4.73 0.18
CA ASP A 346 33.70 -3.99 1.40
C ASP A 346 34.92 -4.60 2.13
N HIS A 347 35.33 -5.82 1.75
CA HIS A 347 36.42 -6.57 2.37
C HIS A 347 37.43 -7.12 1.33
N PRO A 348 38.72 -7.27 1.66
CA PRO A 348 39.76 -7.78 0.75
C PRO A 348 39.68 -9.31 0.58
N LEU A 349 38.54 -9.80 0.09
CA LEU A 349 38.25 -11.24 -0.04
C LEU A 349 38.50 -11.76 -1.46
N PRO A 350 38.91 -13.04 -1.63
CA PRO A 350 39.07 -13.64 -2.95
C PRO A 350 37.76 -13.67 -3.76
N PRO A 351 37.81 -13.57 -5.10
CA PRO A 351 36.61 -13.63 -5.95
C PRO A 351 35.75 -14.89 -5.74
N GLN A 352 36.39 -16.01 -5.42
CA GLN A 352 35.78 -17.30 -5.16
C GLN A 352 35.18 -17.44 -3.77
N TRP A 353 35.43 -16.50 -2.85
CA TRP A 353 34.86 -16.55 -1.48
C TRP A 353 33.33 -16.32 -1.52
N PRO A 354 32.53 -17.04 -0.70
CA PRO A 354 32.93 -18.06 0.28
C PRO A 354 33.12 -19.47 -0.30
N GLY A 355 32.91 -19.65 -1.61
CA GLY A 355 32.96 -20.93 -2.32
C GLY A 355 31.57 -21.53 -2.49
N GLN A 356 31.34 -22.21 -3.61
CA GLN A 356 30.02 -22.78 -3.94
C GLN A 356 29.51 -23.79 -2.90
N GLU A 357 30.40 -24.62 -2.34
CA GLU A 357 30.02 -25.60 -1.32
C GLU A 357 29.51 -24.92 -0.05
N ASN A 358 30.23 -23.89 0.42
CA ASN A 358 29.82 -23.12 1.59
C ASN A 358 28.48 -22.42 1.35
N THR A 359 28.30 -21.77 0.20
CA THR A 359 27.03 -21.14 -0.16
C THR A 359 25.88 -22.15 -0.16
N ARG A 360 26.08 -23.34 -0.73
CA ARG A 360 25.06 -24.38 -0.79
C ARG A 360 24.70 -24.94 0.59
N GLN A 361 25.68 -25.12 1.47
CA GLN A 361 25.45 -25.57 2.84
C GLN A 361 24.63 -24.53 3.62
N LEU A 362 24.99 -23.26 3.53
CA LEU A 362 24.23 -22.17 4.15
C LEU A 362 22.81 -22.07 3.58
N ALA A 363 22.62 -22.30 2.28
CA ALA A 363 21.30 -22.32 1.66
C ALA A 363 20.43 -23.43 2.26
N LYS A 364 20.97 -24.65 2.38
CA LYS A 364 20.27 -25.79 3.01
C LYS A 364 19.90 -25.52 4.46
N MET A 365 20.79 -24.88 5.22
CA MET A 365 20.51 -24.48 6.62
C MET A 365 19.40 -23.44 6.70
N ALA A 366 19.34 -22.55 5.71
CA ALA A 366 18.36 -21.47 5.66
C ALA A 366 16.98 -21.94 5.24
N VAL A 367 16.83 -22.98 4.42
CA VAL A 367 15.52 -23.42 3.90
C VAL A 367 14.54 -23.69 5.05
N PRO A 368 13.31 -23.15 5.01
CA PRO A 368 12.71 -22.26 3.99
C PRO A 368 12.78 -20.74 4.31
N LEU A 369 13.58 -20.35 5.30
CA LEU A 369 13.62 -19.05 5.96
C LEU A 369 14.68 -18.11 5.35
N PHE A 370 14.25 -17.20 4.48
CA PHE A 370 15.09 -16.08 3.99
C PHE A 370 15.66 -15.22 5.12
N ILE A 371 14.92 -15.05 6.22
CA ILE A 371 15.40 -14.29 7.38
C ILE A 371 16.65 -14.91 8.00
N PHE A 372 16.81 -16.23 7.93
CA PHE A 372 18.01 -16.89 8.41
C PHE A 372 19.20 -16.52 7.52
N ALA A 373 19.07 -16.69 6.20
CA ALA A 373 20.12 -16.33 5.24
C ALA A 373 20.53 -14.86 5.38
N ALA A 374 19.56 -13.94 5.45
CA ALA A 374 19.82 -12.52 5.66
C ALA A 374 20.50 -12.23 7.00
N THR A 375 20.20 -13.01 8.05
CA THR A 375 20.86 -12.85 9.34
C THR A 375 22.31 -13.34 9.30
N VAL A 376 22.57 -14.47 8.64
CA VAL A 376 23.94 -14.96 8.40
C VAL A 376 24.76 -13.92 7.64
N CYS A 377 24.23 -13.39 6.53
CA CYS A 377 24.96 -12.36 5.75
C CYS A 377 25.28 -11.12 6.59
N ARG A 378 24.33 -10.65 7.39
CA ARG A 378 24.59 -9.49 8.27
C ARG A 378 25.60 -9.79 9.37
N PHE A 379 25.57 -11.00 9.96
CA PHE A 379 26.54 -11.44 10.96
C PHE A 379 27.94 -11.52 10.36
N VAL A 380 28.07 -12.15 9.18
CA VAL A 380 29.34 -12.27 8.45
C VAL A 380 29.90 -10.91 8.05
N ALA A 381 29.04 -9.94 7.69
CA ALA A 381 29.46 -8.59 7.36
C ALA A 381 29.83 -7.71 8.57
N ASP A 382 29.50 -8.12 9.81
CA ASP A 382 29.69 -7.29 11.02
C ASP A 382 31.16 -7.24 11.49
N SER A 383 32.00 -8.19 11.03
CA SER A 383 33.41 -8.32 11.44
C SER A 383 34.24 -8.98 10.32
N ASP A 384 35.36 -9.63 10.65
CA ASP A 384 36.14 -10.43 9.70
C ASP A 384 35.26 -11.52 9.06
N PRO A 385 34.95 -11.45 7.75
CA PRO A 385 33.98 -12.34 7.14
C PRO A 385 34.42 -13.81 7.11
N GLN A 386 35.73 -14.08 7.09
CA GLN A 386 36.24 -15.44 7.07
C GLN A 386 36.05 -16.10 8.44
N ASP A 387 36.46 -15.41 9.51
CA ASP A 387 36.28 -15.89 10.88
C ASP A 387 34.80 -16.10 11.21
N GLN A 388 33.93 -15.14 10.84
CA GLN A 388 32.49 -15.23 11.10
C GLN A 388 31.83 -16.36 10.31
N LEU A 389 32.26 -16.59 9.06
CA LEU A 389 31.77 -17.70 8.25
C LEU A 389 32.15 -19.04 8.91
N GLU A 390 33.40 -19.20 9.36
CA GLU A 390 33.85 -20.41 10.05
C GLU A 390 33.04 -20.71 11.32
N ILE A 391 32.67 -19.67 12.08
CA ILE A 391 31.78 -19.82 13.26
C ILE A 391 30.42 -20.40 12.84
N VAL A 392 29.80 -19.86 11.79
CA VAL A 392 28.48 -20.34 11.31
C VAL A 392 28.58 -21.78 10.79
N MET A 393 29.67 -22.14 10.11
CA MET A 393 29.86 -23.48 9.55
C MET A 393 30.18 -24.53 10.63
N ASN A 394 31.02 -24.21 11.60
CA ASN A 394 31.35 -25.14 12.70
C ASN A 394 30.13 -25.45 13.58
N TYR A 395 29.20 -24.49 13.71
CA TYR A 395 27.96 -24.70 14.42
C TYR A 395 27.04 -25.76 13.75
N GLN A 396 27.16 -25.96 12.43
CA GLN A 396 26.43 -27.02 11.72
C GLN A 396 26.94 -28.41 12.10
N SER A 397 28.26 -28.58 12.20
CA SER A 397 28.88 -29.88 12.49
C SER A 397 28.52 -30.42 13.89
N ASP A 398 28.28 -29.54 14.87
CA ASP A 398 27.90 -29.93 16.23
C ASP A 398 26.40 -30.31 16.34
N ASN A 399 25.54 -29.73 15.50
CA ASN A 399 24.09 -29.96 15.53
C ASN A 399 23.60 -31.13 14.68
N TYR A 400 24.34 -31.51 13.63
CA TYR A 400 24.09 -32.76 12.91
C TYR A 400 24.25 -34.00 13.79
N GLN A 401 24.93 -33.89 14.93
CA GLN A 401 25.10 -34.98 15.89
C GLN A 401 23.97 -35.07 16.94
N SER A 402 23.07 -34.07 17.06
CA SER A 402 22.31 -33.92 18.32
C SER A 402 20.79 -33.70 18.28
N ASN A 403 20.09 -33.38 17.17
CA ASN A 403 18.63 -33.67 16.95
C ASN A 403 18.01 -32.91 15.75
N GLY A 404 16.98 -33.53 15.13
CA GLY A 404 16.37 -33.12 13.85
C GLY A 404 15.09 -32.28 13.90
N HIS A 405 14.97 -31.25 14.74
CA HIS A 405 13.85 -30.27 14.68
C HIS A 405 14.42 -28.84 14.79
N GLN A 406 14.57 -28.12 13.67
CA GLN A 406 15.68 -27.16 13.56
C GLN A 406 15.35 -25.71 13.16
N SER A 407 14.20 -25.40 12.54
CA SER A 407 14.08 -24.12 11.79
C SER A 407 13.92 -22.84 12.65
N HIS A 408 13.07 -22.84 13.68
CA HIS A 408 12.89 -21.65 14.55
C HIS A 408 14.07 -21.47 15.52
N TRP A 409 14.71 -22.57 15.90
CA TRP A 409 15.82 -22.59 16.83
C TRP A 409 17.06 -21.91 16.25
N HIS A 410 17.36 -22.13 14.97
CA HIS A 410 18.52 -21.58 14.29
C HIS A 410 18.58 -20.04 14.27
N VAL A 411 17.44 -19.35 14.07
CA VAL A 411 17.41 -17.87 14.00
C VAL A 411 17.64 -17.24 15.37
N GLN A 412 16.97 -17.74 16.41
CA GLN A 412 17.13 -17.23 17.78
C GLN A 412 18.50 -17.58 18.36
N GLN A 413 19.05 -18.76 18.02
CA GLN A 413 20.40 -19.14 18.42
C GLN A 413 21.47 -18.32 17.70
N LEU A 414 21.38 -18.09 16.38
CA LEU A 414 22.31 -17.18 15.71
C LEU A 414 22.25 -15.76 16.27
N GLN A 415 21.06 -15.29 16.67
CA GLN A 415 20.94 -14.00 17.35
C GLN A 415 21.59 -14.02 18.73
N ASN A 416 21.45 -15.11 19.48
CA ASN A 416 22.13 -15.26 20.77
C ASN A 416 23.65 -15.31 20.56
N THR A 417 24.15 -16.08 19.59
CA THR A 417 25.57 -16.10 19.21
C THR A 417 26.05 -14.70 18.82
N TRP A 418 25.28 -13.98 18.00
CA TRP A 418 25.59 -12.59 17.66
C TRP A 418 25.61 -11.71 18.92
N ASN A 419 24.60 -11.78 19.79
CA ASN A 419 24.53 -11.01 21.03
C ASN A 419 25.68 -11.34 22.00
N ASP A 420 26.09 -12.60 22.11
CA ASP A 420 27.20 -13.05 22.95
C ASP A 420 28.54 -12.53 22.43
N HIS A 421 28.75 -12.56 21.10
CA HIS A 421 29.92 -11.92 20.49
C HIS A 421 29.87 -10.38 20.57
N LYS A 422 28.67 -9.78 20.54
CA LYS A 422 28.42 -8.34 20.79
C LYS A 422 28.44 -7.96 22.27
N CYS A 423 28.52 -8.91 23.20
CA CYS A 423 28.66 -8.61 24.64
C CYS A 423 30.01 -7.96 24.99
N ARG A 424 30.84 -7.65 23.98
CA ARG A 424 31.99 -6.74 24.06
C ARG A 424 31.78 -5.32 23.49
N LYS A 425 30.62 -4.96 22.93
CA LYS A 425 30.16 -3.57 22.65
C LYS A 425 28.71 -3.56 22.08
N SER A 426 27.79 -2.93 22.82
CA SER A 426 26.36 -2.63 22.59
C SER A 426 25.94 -2.28 21.14
N ALA A 427 24.69 -2.41 20.65
CA ALA A 427 23.40 -2.93 21.13
C ALA A 427 22.48 -3.13 19.89
N PHE A 428 21.52 -4.05 19.99
CA PHE A 428 20.58 -4.52 18.96
C PHE A 428 19.27 -3.72 18.91
N SER A 429 18.62 -3.62 17.73
CA SER A 429 17.25 -3.10 17.61
C SER A 429 16.44 -3.60 16.40
N LEU A 430 16.48 -4.90 16.05
CA LEU A 430 15.61 -5.41 14.97
C LEU A 430 14.89 -6.74 15.23
N LEU A 431 15.01 -7.34 16.43
CA LEU A 431 14.38 -8.63 16.73
C LEU A 431 13.61 -8.72 18.06
N THR A 432 13.58 -7.66 18.87
CA THR A 432 12.78 -7.63 20.09
C THR A 432 11.43 -6.99 19.84
N ILE A 433 10.51 -7.71 19.20
CA ILE A 433 9.06 -7.42 19.30
C ILE A 433 8.29 -8.61 19.88
N GLU A 434 8.83 -9.83 19.93
CA GLU A 434 8.06 -10.99 20.40
C GLU A 434 8.22 -11.38 21.89
N ASP A 435 9.21 -10.89 22.65
CA ASP A 435 9.40 -11.34 24.07
C ASP A 435 9.06 -10.33 25.18
N SER A 436 8.66 -9.09 24.86
CA SER A 436 8.34 -8.09 25.91
C SER A 436 6.97 -8.26 26.57
N ARG A 437 6.12 -9.20 26.10
CA ARG A 437 4.77 -9.43 26.67
C ARG A 437 4.69 -10.57 27.68
N ASN A 438 5.65 -11.50 27.70
CA ASN A 438 5.64 -12.63 28.64
C ASN A 438 6.39 -12.35 29.96
N VAL A 439 7.41 -11.49 29.95
CA VAL A 439 8.12 -11.10 31.19
C VAL A 439 7.25 -10.17 32.07
N ARG A 440 6.39 -9.35 31.47
CA ARG A 440 5.46 -8.47 32.21
C ARG A 440 4.21 -9.15 32.75
N LYS A 441 3.90 -10.40 32.38
CA LYS A 441 2.79 -11.17 32.97
C LYS A 441 3.22 -12.11 34.10
N GLN A 442 4.50 -12.45 34.20
CA GLN A 442 5.04 -13.20 35.34
C GLN A 442 5.45 -12.31 36.51
N ASN A 443 5.90 -11.06 36.26
CA ASN A 443 6.26 -10.14 37.34
C ASN A 443 5.08 -9.47 38.06
N THR A 444 3.86 -9.47 37.51
CA THR A 444 2.67 -8.94 38.22
C THR A 444 1.98 -9.98 39.11
N ARG A 445 2.31 -11.27 38.99
CA ARG A 445 1.78 -12.32 39.88
C ARG A 445 2.72 -12.69 41.03
N GLN A 446 3.95 -12.16 41.06
CA GLN A 446 4.88 -12.31 42.19
C GLN A 446 4.97 -11.08 43.10
N ILE A 447 4.33 -9.96 42.76
CA ILE A 447 4.32 -8.74 43.59
C ILE A 447 3.03 -8.62 44.44
N GLU A 448 1.95 -9.35 44.12
CA GLU A 448 0.72 -9.36 44.95
C GLU A 448 0.73 -10.41 46.09
N THR A 449 1.75 -11.27 46.20
CA THR A 449 1.88 -12.25 47.29
C THR A 449 2.94 -11.89 48.34
N ALA A 450 3.55 -10.70 48.26
CA ALA A 450 4.57 -10.23 49.22
C ALA A 450 4.17 -8.97 50.02
N THR A 451 2.90 -8.54 49.99
CA THR A 451 2.44 -7.35 50.75
C THR A 451 1.19 -7.59 51.62
N LEU A 452 0.97 -8.85 52.05
CA LEU A 452 0.03 -9.20 53.13
C LEU A 452 0.77 -10.14 54.10
N GLY A 453 1.66 -9.57 54.92
CA GLY A 453 2.45 -10.34 55.87
C GLY A 453 3.62 -9.57 56.49
N ALA A 454 3.37 -8.34 56.95
CA ALA A 454 4.14 -7.65 58.00
C ALA A 454 3.32 -6.46 58.51
#